data_AF-A0A2E4F1D3-F1
#
_entry.id   AF-A0A2E4F1D3-F1
#
_cell.length_a   1.000
_cell.length_b   1.000
_cell.length_c   1.000
_cell.angle_alpha   90.00
_cell.angle_beta   90.00
_cell.angle_gamma   90.00
#
_symmetry.space_group_name_H-M   'P 1'
#
loop_
_entity.id
_entity.type
_entity.pdbx_description
1 polymer ?
#
loop_
_entity_poly.entity_id
_entity_poly.type
_entity_poly.pdbx_seq_one_letter_code
_entity_poly.pdbx_strand_id
1 'polypeptide(L)'
;MSDRIIPLHVSEEFNEEDSLAFTDVIVVLYLEGLPFHTHETEDYYESGPLTEAVIGSFALGCAVGIDFQKKIPLVLQQTHPNEIEYIIANCTSALDEQIKYAKDTMQVLEPEDFVDELLKALEDSENIDTETAQNAISMSFEYGLIMAHSHRSAALVLRNAFDRSQAEALKDFEEENDDELPPGPDPYQTLQSLGAEIMEAYESDIGFSQVD
;
A
#
# COMPACT_ATOMS: atom_id res chain seq x y z
N MET A 1 -21.35 -6.75 -12.17
CA MET A 1 -20.29 -7.77 -12.21
C MET A 1 -19.46 -7.45 -13.44
N SER A 2 -18.46 -6.59 -13.25
CA SER A 2 -17.48 -6.25 -14.28
C SER A 2 -16.23 -7.06 -13.99
N ASP A 3 -15.77 -7.81 -14.98
CA ASP A 3 -14.55 -8.61 -14.91
C ASP A 3 -13.36 -7.68 -14.60
N ARG A 4 -12.90 -7.67 -13.35
CA ARG A 4 -11.61 -7.09 -12.95
C ARG A 4 -10.54 -8.07 -13.38
N ILE A 5 -10.11 -7.97 -14.64
CA ILE A 5 -8.93 -8.68 -15.12
C ILE A 5 -7.80 -7.66 -15.12
N ILE A 6 -6.98 -7.70 -14.07
CA ILE A 6 -5.60 -7.21 -14.17
C ILE A 6 -4.96 -8.17 -15.19
N PRO A 7 -4.56 -7.73 -16.39
CA PRO A 7 -3.98 -8.64 -17.36
C PRO A 7 -2.53 -8.91 -16.94
N LEU A 8 -2.34 -9.87 -16.03
CA LEU A 8 -1.04 -10.48 -15.80
C LEU A 8 -0.74 -11.29 -17.07
N HIS A 9 0.18 -10.78 -17.89
CA HIS A 9 0.59 -11.47 -19.12
C HIS A 9 1.00 -12.90 -18.78
N VAL A 10 0.24 -13.88 -19.27
CA VAL A 10 0.61 -15.30 -19.20
C VAL A 10 1.81 -15.49 -20.14
N SER A 11 3.02 -15.33 -19.61
CA SER A 11 4.23 -15.77 -20.32
C SER A 11 4.21 -17.30 -20.37
N GLU A 12 4.25 -17.88 -21.58
CA GLU A 12 4.25 -19.34 -21.77
C GLU A 12 5.53 -20.03 -21.24
N GLU A 13 6.50 -19.26 -20.73
CA GLU A 13 7.64 -19.77 -19.95
C GLU A 13 7.83 -18.85 -18.73
N PHE A 14 7.49 -19.36 -17.53
CA PHE A 14 7.78 -18.68 -16.26
C PHE A 14 9.29 -18.63 -16.05
N ASN A 15 9.87 -17.43 -16.04
CA ASN A 15 11.26 -17.18 -15.69
C ASN A 15 11.30 -16.39 -14.38
N GLU A 16 11.93 -16.95 -13.33
CA GLU A 16 12.09 -16.23 -12.06
C GLU A 16 12.82 -14.89 -12.22
N GLU A 17 13.72 -14.78 -13.21
CA GLU A 17 14.44 -13.53 -13.51
C GLU A 17 13.54 -12.42 -14.10
N ASP A 18 12.36 -12.78 -14.62
CA ASP A 18 11.38 -11.84 -15.21
C ASP A 18 10.13 -11.67 -14.32
N SER A 19 10.13 -12.22 -13.10
CA SER A 19 9.01 -12.08 -12.16
C SER A 19 8.90 -10.64 -11.63
N LEU A 20 7.71 -10.04 -11.78
CA LEU A 20 7.42 -8.72 -11.22
C LEU A 20 7.47 -8.78 -9.69
N ALA A 21 8.07 -7.76 -9.05
CA ALA A 21 8.06 -7.68 -7.60
C ALA A 21 6.61 -7.48 -7.10
N PHE A 22 6.27 -8.03 -5.94
CA PHE A 22 4.93 -7.88 -5.39
C PHE A 22 4.58 -6.40 -5.17
N THR A 23 5.55 -5.60 -4.77
CA THR A 23 5.44 -4.14 -4.63
C THR A 23 5.06 -3.45 -5.94
N ASP A 24 5.57 -3.91 -7.09
CA ASP A 24 5.23 -3.33 -8.39
C ASP A 24 3.75 -3.54 -8.72
N VAL A 25 3.19 -4.70 -8.37
CA VAL A 25 1.75 -4.98 -8.50
C VAL A 25 0.93 -4.00 -7.67
N ILE A 26 1.36 -3.71 -6.43
CA ILE A 26 0.70 -2.73 -5.57
C ILE A 26 0.80 -1.32 -6.16
N VAL A 27 1.97 -0.94 -6.66
CA VAL A 27 2.19 0.37 -7.29
C VAL A 27 1.26 0.56 -8.48
N VAL A 28 1.19 -0.41 -9.39
CA VAL A 28 0.29 -0.35 -10.56
C VAL A 28 -1.17 -0.24 -10.12
N LEU A 29 -1.60 -1.07 -9.16
CA LEU A 29 -2.98 -1.06 -8.64
C LEU A 29 -3.40 0.29 -8.09
N TYR A 30 -2.53 0.97 -7.36
CA TYR A 30 -2.85 2.27 -6.77
C TYR A 30 -2.74 3.41 -7.79
N LEU A 31 -1.80 3.36 -8.75
CA LEU A 31 -1.63 4.43 -9.73
C LEU A 31 -2.68 4.41 -10.85
N GLU A 32 -3.17 3.22 -11.27
CA GLU A 32 -4.10 3.10 -12.40
C GLU A 32 -5.41 3.88 -12.21
N GLY A 33 -5.82 4.10 -10.95
CA GLY A 33 -7.03 4.83 -10.59
C GLY A 33 -6.86 6.33 -10.34
N LEU A 34 -5.64 6.87 -10.38
CA LEU A 34 -5.39 8.25 -9.97
C LEU A 34 -5.54 9.25 -11.12
N PRO A 35 -6.04 10.47 -10.85
CA PRO A 35 -5.95 11.59 -11.79
C PRO A 35 -4.49 11.92 -12.13
N PHE A 36 -4.20 12.01 -13.43
CA PHE A 36 -2.87 12.40 -13.91
C PHE A 36 -2.95 13.32 -15.14
N HIS A 37 -1.87 14.06 -15.36
CA HIS A 37 -1.65 14.92 -16.50
C HIS A 37 -0.47 14.38 -17.31
N THR A 38 -0.70 14.03 -18.58
CA THR A 38 0.37 13.67 -19.49
C THR A 38 1.04 14.93 -20.04
N HIS A 39 2.34 15.10 -19.78
CA HIS A 39 3.12 16.20 -20.31
C HIS A 39 4.36 15.67 -21.05
N GLU A 40 4.38 15.85 -22.38
CA GLU A 40 5.43 15.39 -23.29
C GLU A 40 5.68 13.87 -23.26
N THR A 41 6.49 13.41 -22.30
CA THR A 41 6.97 12.02 -22.14
C THR A 41 6.77 11.47 -20.73
N GLU A 42 6.20 12.26 -19.82
CA GLU A 42 6.01 11.87 -18.42
C GLU A 42 4.58 12.16 -17.97
N ASP A 43 4.08 11.29 -17.09
CA ASP A 43 2.81 11.48 -16.41
C ASP A 43 3.07 12.12 -15.03
N TYR A 44 2.24 13.09 -14.69
CA TYR A 44 2.26 13.81 -13.42
C TYR A 44 0.95 13.54 -12.68
N TYR A 45 1.04 13.13 -11.43
CA TYR A 45 -0.11 12.81 -10.58
C TYR A 45 -0.49 14.01 -9.71
N GLU A 46 -1.80 14.18 -9.48
CA GLU A 46 -2.30 15.18 -8.55
C GLU A 46 -1.97 14.79 -7.10
N SER A 47 -1.40 15.73 -6.34
CA SER A 47 -0.86 15.46 -4.99
C SER A 47 -1.91 14.98 -3.97
N GLY A 48 -3.12 15.53 -3.99
CA GLY A 48 -4.20 15.14 -3.07
C GLY A 48 -4.59 13.67 -3.21
N PRO A 49 -5.07 13.23 -4.38
CA PRO A 49 -5.38 11.81 -4.63
C PRO A 49 -4.19 10.87 -4.38
N LEU A 50 -2.97 11.29 -4.70
CA LEU A 50 -1.77 10.50 -4.43
C LEU A 50 -1.49 10.31 -2.94
N THR A 51 -1.72 11.34 -2.12
CA THR A 51 -1.59 11.27 -0.66
C THR A 51 -2.52 10.21 -0.08
N GLU A 52 -3.78 10.17 -0.52
CA GLU A 52 -4.75 9.14 -0.12
C GLU A 52 -4.30 7.74 -0.56
N ALA A 53 -3.76 7.61 -1.77
CA ALA A 53 -3.20 6.34 -2.25
C ALA A 53 -2.00 5.87 -1.41
N VAL A 54 -1.14 6.77 -0.97
CA VAL A 54 0.00 6.47 -0.09
C VAL A 54 -0.48 5.99 1.28
N ILE A 55 -1.50 6.63 1.86
CA ILE A 55 -2.10 6.20 3.13
C ILE A 55 -2.75 4.81 2.97
N GLY A 56 -3.50 4.61 1.89
CA GLY A 56 -4.13 3.33 1.55
C GLY A 56 -3.11 2.21 1.36
N SER A 57 -1.99 2.49 0.69
CA SER A 57 -0.95 1.48 0.46
C SER A 57 -0.27 1.05 1.76
N PHE A 58 -0.03 1.97 2.72
CA PHE A 58 0.45 1.63 4.06
C PHE A 58 -0.53 0.71 4.79
N ALA A 59 -1.81 1.06 4.79
CA ALA A 59 -2.85 0.28 5.45
C ALA A 59 -3.02 -1.11 4.80
N LEU A 60 -2.89 -1.21 3.46
CA LEU A 60 -2.85 -2.48 2.75
C LEU A 60 -1.62 -3.30 3.13
N GLY A 61 -0.44 -2.67 3.27
CA GLY A 61 0.77 -3.32 3.78
C GLY A 61 0.55 -3.92 5.17
N CYS A 62 -0.12 -3.20 6.06
CA CYS A 62 -0.55 -3.74 7.36
C CYS A 62 -1.46 -4.96 7.18
N ALA A 63 -2.49 -4.88 6.34
CA ALA A 63 -3.42 -5.97 6.09
C ALA A 63 -2.74 -7.24 5.55
N VAL A 64 -1.92 -7.09 4.52
CA VAL A 64 -1.15 -8.20 3.92
C VAL A 64 -0.19 -8.79 4.95
N GLY A 65 0.57 -7.98 5.68
CA GLY A 65 1.54 -8.48 6.64
C GLY A 65 0.91 -9.19 7.85
N ILE A 66 -0.32 -8.81 8.23
CA ILE A 66 -1.11 -9.46 9.29
C ILE A 66 -1.46 -10.91 8.91
N ASP A 67 -1.90 -11.12 7.68
CA ASP A 67 -2.42 -12.41 7.20
C ASP A 67 -1.31 -13.30 6.60
N PHE A 68 -0.26 -12.68 6.02
CA PHE A 68 0.83 -13.36 5.32
C PHE A 68 2.20 -13.12 5.95
N GLN A 69 2.27 -13.08 7.29
CA GLN A 69 3.49 -12.70 8.03
C GLN A 69 4.77 -13.44 7.62
N LYS A 70 4.65 -14.74 7.27
CA LYS A 70 5.80 -15.56 6.84
C LYS A 70 6.36 -15.17 5.47
N LYS A 71 5.57 -14.48 4.64
CA LYS A 71 5.93 -14.05 3.29
C LYS A 71 6.59 -12.66 3.28
N ILE A 72 6.47 -11.89 4.37
CA ILE A 72 7.04 -10.53 4.45
C ILE A 72 8.53 -10.50 4.06
N PRO A 73 9.43 -11.37 4.58
CA PRO A 73 10.82 -11.33 4.17
C PRO A 73 11.01 -11.64 2.68
N LEU A 74 10.18 -12.50 2.10
CA LEU A 74 10.26 -12.84 0.68
C LEU A 74 9.84 -11.64 -0.19
N VAL A 75 8.78 -10.93 0.19
CA VAL A 75 8.36 -9.69 -0.49
C VAL A 75 9.48 -8.64 -0.43
N LEU A 76 10.02 -8.36 0.76
CA LEU A 76 11.07 -7.36 0.94
C LEU A 76 12.39 -7.74 0.24
N GLN A 77 12.68 -9.02 0.04
CA GLN A 77 13.88 -9.48 -0.68
C GLN A 77 13.87 -9.07 -2.16
N GLN A 78 12.68 -8.89 -2.75
CA GLN A 78 12.53 -8.57 -4.17
C GLN A 78 13.03 -7.15 -4.47
N THR A 79 12.82 -6.20 -3.56
CA THR A 79 13.22 -4.80 -3.69
C THR A 79 14.53 -4.48 -2.96
N HIS A 80 14.83 -5.18 -1.86
CA HIS A 80 15.99 -4.92 -1.00
C HIS A 80 16.91 -6.13 -0.82
N PRO A 81 17.53 -6.62 -1.91
CA PRO A 81 18.29 -7.85 -1.86
C PRO A 81 19.51 -7.73 -0.93
N ASN A 82 19.55 -8.59 0.09
CA ASN A 82 20.60 -8.65 1.12
C ASN A 82 20.58 -7.52 2.16
N GLU A 83 19.51 -6.70 2.21
CA GLU A 83 19.41 -5.56 3.14
C GLU A 83 18.21 -5.66 4.10
N ILE A 84 17.41 -6.73 4.02
CA ILE A 84 16.17 -6.91 4.79
C ILE A 84 16.37 -6.66 6.29
N GLU A 85 17.37 -7.30 6.91
CA GLU A 85 17.59 -7.18 8.36
C GLU A 85 17.85 -5.73 8.77
N TYR A 86 18.59 -4.99 7.93
CA TYR A 86 18.91 -3.58 8.17
C TYR A 86 17.67 -2.70 8.05
N ILE A 87 16.87 -2.90 7.00
CA ILE A 87 15.65 -2.12 6.76
C ILE A 87 14.61 -2.38 7.85
N ILE A 88 14.35 -3.65 8.20
CA ILE A 88 13.43 -4.00 9.28
C ILE A 88 13.88 -3.34 10.59
N ALA A 89 15.18 -3.40 10.93
CA ALA A 89 15.69 -2.81 12.16
C ALA A 89 15.52 -1.28 12.20
N ASN A 90 15.87 -0.59 11.11
CA ASN A 90 15.75 0.87 11.02
C ASN A 90 14.29 1.32 11.12
N CYS A 91 13.41 0.70 10.34
CA CYS A 91 11.99 1.02 10.34
C CYS A 91 11.37 0.71 11.72
N THR A 92 11.70 -0.43 12.34
CA THR A 92 11.18 -0.78 13.67
C THR A 92 11.51 0.27 14.72
N SER A 93 12.72 0.86 14.70
CA SER A 93 13.07 1.91 15.66
C SER A 93 12.19 3.15 15.53
N ALA A 94 11.92 3.60 14.30
CA ALA A 94 11.05 4.75 14.06
C ALA A 94 9.59 4.45 14.47
N LEU A 95 9.11 3.23 14.17
CA LEU A 95 7.78 2.77 14.55
C LEU A 95 7.60 2.70 16.06
N ASP A 96 8.60 2.20 16.79
CA ASP A 96 8.58 2.13 18.25
C ASP A 96 8.43 3.53 18.88
N GLU A 97 9.14 4.52 18.34
CA GLU A 97 9.04 5.91 18.80
C GLU A 97 7.64 6.47 18.60
N GLN A 98 7.04 6.28 17.42
CA GLN A 98 5.69 6.77 17.13
C GLN A 98 4.60 6.05 17.94
N ILE A 99 4.68 4.72 18.06
CA ILE A 99 3.74 3.95 18.88
C ILE A 99 3.84 4.37 20.34
N LYS A 100 5.05 4.62 20.83
CA LYS A 100 5.25 5.10 22.20
C LYS A 100 4.67 6.50 22.39
N TYR A 101 4.93 7.41 21.45
CA TYR A 101 4.37 8.75 21.48
C TYR A 101 2.85 8.72 21.57
N ALA A 102 2.17 8.00 20.69
CA ALA A 102 0.71 7.87 20.69
C ALA A 102 0.17 7.27 22.01
N LYS A 103 0.87 6.29 22.59
CA LYS A 103 0.51 5.72 23.90
C LYS A 103 0.64 6.74 25.03
N ASP A 104 1.73 7.51 25.04
CA ASP A 104 2.02 8.50 26.07
C ASP A 104 1.04 9.69 25.98
N THR A 105 0.60 10.06 24.78
CA THR A 105 -0.37 11.15 24.53
C THR A 105 -1.83 10.69 24.53
N MET A 106 -2.09 9.39 24.62
CA MET A 106 -3.42 8.77 24.47
C MET A 106 -4.10 9.13 23.14
N GLN A 107 -3.30 9.32 22.09
CA GLN A 107 -3.83 9.55 20.75
C GLN A 107 -4.33 8.24 20.13
N VAL A 108 -5.32 8.38 19.25
CA VAL A 108 -5.74 7.29 18.37
C VAL A 108 -4.63 7.07 17.36
N LEU A 109 -4.36 5.81 17.01
CA LEU A 109 -3.40 5.50 15.96
C LEU A 109 -4.09 5.62 14.61
N GLU A 110 -3.61 6.52 13.77
CA GLU A 110 -4.10 6.70 12.41
C GLU A 110 -2.97 6.40 11.40
N PRO A 111 -3.28 5.80 10.24
CA PRO A 111 -2.28 5.50 9.22
C PRO A 111 -1.41 6.69 8.81
N GLU A 112 -2.02 7.87 8.69
CA GLU A 112 -1.35 9.13 8.32
C GLU A 112 -0.19 9.48 9.26
N ASP A 113 -0.31 9.25 10.57
CA ASP A 113 0.74 9.55 11.56
C ASP A 113 2.07 8.84 11.28
N PHE A 114 2.02 7.72 10.56
CA PHE A 114 3.19 6.90 10.26
C PHE A 114 3.84 7.27 8.93
N VAL A 115 3.10 7.91 8.03
CA VAL A 115 3.60 8.31 6.71
C VAL A 115 3.65 9.83 6.53
N ASP A 116 3.35 10.62 7.57
CA ASP A 116 3.30 12.09 7.56
C ASP A 116 4.51 12.77 6.89
N GLU A 117 5.74 12.33 7.19
CA GLU A 117 6.93 12.91 6.54
C GLU A 117 6.99 12.64 5.02
N LEU A 118 6.45 11.51 4.57
CA LEU A 118 6.29 11.23 3.14
C LEU A 118 5.17 12.10 2.54
N LEU A 119 4.05 12.27 3.26
CA LEU A 119 2.92 13.09 2.80
C LEU A 119 3.32 14.56 2.63
N LYS A 120 4.01 15.14 3.62
CA LYS A 120 4.53 16.52 3.54
C LYS A 120 5.38 16.76 2.29
N ALA A 121 6.22 15.79 1.92
CA ALA A 121 7.05 15.90 0.73
C ALA A 121 6.24 15.91 -0.58
N LEU A 122 5.08 15.24 -0.60
CA LEU A 122 4.16 15.23 -1.73
C LEU A 122 3.29 16.49 -1.77
N GLU A 123 2.89 17.02 -0.62
CA GLU A 123 2.07 18.24 -0.52
C GLU A 123 2.82 19.52 -0.91
N ASP A 124 4.16 19.50 -0.91
CA ASP A 124 5.00 20.62 -1.34
C ASP A 124 4.89 20.94 -2.84
N SER A 125 4.27 20.06 -3.65
CA SER A 125 4.01 20.27 -5.07
C SER A 125 2.58 19.89 -5.45
N GLU A 126 1.94 20.66 -6.33
CA GLU A 126 0.62 20.32 -6.86
C GLU A 126 0.65 19.09 -7.79
N ASN A 127 1.77 18.90 -8.49
CA ASN A 127 1.99 17.84 -9.47
C ASN A 127 3.23 17.03 -9.11
N ILE A 128 3.09 15.71 -9.07
CA ILE A 128 4.13 14.77 -8.66
C ILE A 128 4.51 13.89 -9.84
N ASP A 129 5.80 13.78 -10.15
CA ASP A 129 6.27 12.94 -11.24
C ASP A 129 6.07 11.44 -10.94
N THR A 130 6.04 10.64 -12.01
CA THR A 130 5.79 9.19 -11.93
C THR A 130 6.78 8.46 -11.01
N GLU A 131 8.07 8.79 -11.05
CA GLU A 131 9.08 8.11 -10.23
C GLU A 131 8.86 8.37 -8.75
N THR A 132 8.60 9.64 -8.38
CA THR A 132 8.26 10.02 -7.00
C THR A 132 6.99 9.34 -6.52
N ALA A 133 5.94 9.29 -7.36
CA ALA A 133 4.67 8.64 -7.01
C ALA A 133 4.83 7.12 -6.79
N GLN A 134 5.55 6.44 -7.68
CA GLN A 134 5.85 5.00 -7.57
C GLN A 134 6.63 4.70 -6.28
N ASN A 135 7.67 5.50 -6.01
CA ASN A 135 8.50 5.34 -4.82
C ASN A 135 7.69 5.57 -3.53
N ALA A 136 6.84 6.59 -3.49
CA ALA A 136 6.02 6.89 -2.33
C ALA A 136 5.06 5.73 -1.99
N ILE A 137 4.34 5.20 -2.99
CA ILE A 137 3.42 4.07 -2.79
C ILE A 137 4.17 2.81 -2.35
N SER A 138 5.30 2.51 -3.00
CA SER A 138 6.13 1.34 -2.69
C SER A 138 6.67 1.40 -1.26
N MET A 139 7.35 2.49 -0.90
CA MET A 139 7.92 2.69 0.44
C MET A 139 6.84 2.61 1.53
N SER A 140 5.69 3.22 1.27
CA SER A 140 4.56 3.24 2.20
C SER A 140 4.00 1.83 2.44
N PHE A 141 3.80 1.05 1.38
CA PHE A 141 3.36 -0.33 1.48
C PHE A 141 4.35 -1.21 2.26
N GLU A 142 5.64 -1.14 1.93
CA GLU A 142 6.70 -1.88 2.64
C GLU A 142 6.76 -1.50 4.12
N TYR A 143 6.58 -0.22 4.44
CA TYR A 143 6.54 0.24 5.82
C TYR A 143 5.35 -0.35 6.60
N GLY A 144 4.20 -0.50 5.94
CA GLY A 144 3.04 -1.22 6.47
C GLY A 144 3.32 -2.71 6.72
N LEU A 145 4.04 -3.39 5.81
CA LEU A 145 4.47 -4.77 6.02
C LEU A 145 5.39 -4.89 7.26
N ILE A 146 6.34 -3.97 7.40
CA ILE A 146 7.26 -3.97 8.54
C ILE A 146 6.50 -3.69 9.84
N MET A 147 5.54 -2.76 9.84
CA MET A 147 4.63 -2.51 10.97
C MET A 147 3.89 -3.79 11.40
N ALA A 148 3.36 -4.56 10.45
CA ALA A 148 2.74 -5.85 10.75
C ALA A 148 3.73 -6.90 11.26
N HIS A 149 4.97 -6.89 10.76
CA HIS A 149 6.03 -7.79 11.17
C HIS A 149 6.49 -7.54 12.61
N SER A 150 6.79 -6.29 12.98
CA SER A 150 7.36 -5.91 14.27
C SER A 150 6.29 -5.59 15.33
N HIS A 151 5.15 -5.03 14.92
CA HIS A 151 4.11 -4.52 15.83
C HIS A 151 2.71 -4.90 15.37
N ARG A 152 2.48 -6.20 15.15
CA ARG A 152 1.21 -6.76 14.66
C ARG A 152 -0.07 -6.20 15.31
N SER A 153 -0.06 -5.89 16.61
CA SER A 153 -1.24 -5.31 17.28
C SER A 153 -1.51 -3.86 16.85
N ALA A 154 -0.47 -3.06 16.64
CA ALA A 154 -0.62 -1.70 16.11
C ALA A 154 -1.08 -1.75 14.65
N ALA A 155 -0.50 -2.64 13.83
CA ALA A 155 -0.93 -2.87 12.45
C ALA A 155 -2.43 -3.20 12.35
N LEU A 156 -2.95 -4.06 13.24
CA LEU A 156 -4.38 -4.38 13.30
C LEU A 156 -5.25 -3.15 13.60
N VAL A 157 -4.81 -2.29 14.52
CA VAL A 157 -5.53 -1.07 14.87
C VAL A 157 -5.55 -0.11 13.69
N LEU A 158 -4.41 0.08 13.02
CA LEU A 158 -4.25 0.98 11.87
C LEU A 158 -5.10 0.54 10.68
N ARG A 159 -5.04 -0.74 10.29
CA ARG A 159 -5.91 -1.30 9.25
C ARG A 159 -7.39 -1.07 9.57
N ASN A 160 -7.81 -1.36 10.80
CA ASN A 160 -9.20 -1.18 11.21
C ASN A 160 -9.61 0.31 11.29
N ALA A 161 -8.66 1.21 11.56
CA ALA A 161 -8.92 2.64 11.53
C ALA A 161 -9.19 3.11 10.09
N PHE A 162 -8.38 2.66 9.13
CA PHE A 162 -8.59 2.92 7.72
C PHE A 162 -9.92 2.37 7.21
N ASP A 163 -10.23 1.08 7.47
CA ASP A 163 -11.50 0.46 7.05
C ASP A 163 -12.72 1.22 7.61
N ARG A 164 -12.62 1.77 8.83
CA ARG A 164 -13.69 2.61 9.42
C ARG A 164 -13.81 3.96 8.70
N SER A 165 -12.69 4.64 8.47
CA SER A 165 -12.66 5.92 7.76
C SER A 165 -13.27 5.79 6.36
N GLN A 166 -12.90 4.73 5.63
CA GLN A 166 -13.48 4.42 4.31
C GLN A 166 -14.99 4.15 4.38
N ALA A 167 -15.44 3.38 5.37
CA ALA A 167 -16.87 3.12 5.54
C ALA A 167 -17.67 4.38 5.90
N GLU A 168 -17.08 5.31 6.64
CA GLU A 168 -17.67 6.62 6.95
C GLU A 168 -17.74 7.50 5.70
N ALA A 169 -16.65 7.63 4.95
CA ALA A 169 -16.60 8.39 3.70
C ALA A 169 -17.60 7.86 2.65
N LEU A 170 -17.71 6.53 2.52
CA LEU A 170 -18.67 5.90 1.62
C LEU A 170 -20.12 6.20 2.03
N LYS A 171 -20.40 6.18 3.33
CA LYS A 171 -21.73 6.47 3.84
C LYS A 171 -22.11 7.93 3.56
N ASP A 172 -21.18 8.86 3.76
CA ASP A 172 -21.40 10.28 3.47
C ASP A 172 -21.65 10.50 1.97
N PHE A 173 -20.88 9.83 1.10
CA PHE A 173 -21.11 9.82 -0.35
C PHE A 173 -22.53 9.32 -0.72
N GLU A 174 -22.96 8.18 -0.15
CA GLU A 174 -24.29 7.61 -0.39
C GLU A 174 -25.44 8.49 0.14
N GLU A 175 -25.23 9.21 1.24
CA GLU A 175 -26.23 10.06 1.88
C GLU A 175 -26.34 11.46 1.22
N GLU A 176 -25.24 12.01 0.69
CA GLU A 176 -25.18 13.38 0.17
C GLU A 176 -25.47 13.51 -1.34
N ASN A 177 -25.63 12.40 -2.09
CA ASN A 177 -25.62 12.39 -3.57
C ASN A 177 -24.42 13.15 -4.13
N ASP A 178 -23.24 12.93 -3.55
CA ASP A 178 -22.02 13.43 -4.17
C ASP A 178 -21.77 12.64 -5.48
N ASP A 179 -21.22 13.29 -6.50
CA ASP A 179 -21.05 12.71 -7.84
C ASP A 179 -19.69 11.99 -7.97
N GLU A 180 -18.78 12.13 -7.01
CA GLU A 180 -17.43 11.55 -7.03
C GLU A 180 -17.23 10.45 -5.97
N LEU A 181 -17.07 9.21 -6.44
CA LEU A 181 -16.63 8.10 -5.59
C LEU A 181 -15.25 8.41 -5.00
N PRO A 182 -14.95 7.98 -3.74
CA PRO A 182 -13.63 8.14 -3.19
C PRO A 182 -12.58 7.46 -4.10
N PRO A 183 -11.46 8.13 -4.42
CA PRO A 183 -10.43 7.58 -5.28
C PRO A 183 -9.76 6.37 -4.62
N GLY A 184 -9.41 5.35 -5.42
CA GLY A 184 -8.70 4.15 -4.95
C GLY A 184 -9.31 2.82 -5.38
N PRO A 185 -8.83 1.68 -4.81
CA PRO A 185 -9.44 0.38 -5.03
C PRO A 185 -10.89 0.34 -4.51
N ASP A 186 -11.63 -0.72 -4.85
CA ASP A 186 -13.06 -0.86 -4.54
C ASP A 186 -13.43 -0.39 -3.12
N PRO A 187 -14.16 0.73 -2.97
CA PRO A 187 -14.42 1.31 -1.65
C PRO A 187 -15.34 0.43 -0.79
N TYR A 188 -16.00 -0.58 -1.40
CA TYR A 188 -16.83 -1.55 -0.70
C TYR A 188 -16.05 -2.79 -0.23
N GLN A 189 -14.79 -2.95 -0.65
CA GLN A 189 -13.96 -4.10 -0.30
C GLN A 189 -13.05 -3.76 0.89
N THR A 190 -13.06 -4.60 1.93
CA THR A 190 -12.13 -4.43 3.07
C THR A 190 -10.69 -4.64 2.61
N LEU A 191 -9.74 -3.94 3.23
CA LEU A 191 -8.31 -4.12 2.93
C LEU A 191 -7.85 -5.57 3.15
N GLN A 192 -8.46 -6.27 4.11
CA GLN A 192 -8.18 -7.68 4.34
C GLN A 192 -8.54 -8.54 3.13
N SER A 193 -9.76 -8.35 2.59
CA SER A 193 -10.22 -9.11 1.42
C SER A 193 -9.40 -8.77 0.17
N LEU A 194 -9.09 -7.49 -0.03
CA LEU A 194 -8.27 -7.04 -1.14
C LEU A 194 -6.85 -7.63 -1.08
N GLY A 195 -6.20 -7.54 0.09
CA GLY A 195 -4.85 -8.09 0.27
C GLY A 195 -4.77 -9.60 0.04
N ALA A 196 -5.80 -10.35 0.45
CA ALA A 196 -5.89 -11.79 0.19
C ALA A 196 -6.05 -12.11 -1.30
N GLU A 197 -6.92 -11.38 -2.00
CA GLU A 197 -7.15 -11.54 -3.44
C GLU A 197 -5.89 -11.24 -4.26
N ILE A 198 -5.20 -10.13 -3.97
CA ILE A 198 -3.96 -9.76 -4.68
C ILE A 198 -2.87 -10.80 -4.43
N MET A 199 -2.71 -11.26 -3.18
CA MET A 199 -1.70 -12.26 -2.84
C MET A 199 -2.00 -13.61 -3.53
N GLU A 200 -3.26 -14.05 -3.56
CA GLU A 200 -3.66 -15.28 -4.24
C GLU A 200 -3.38 -15.21 -5.75
N ALA A 201 -3.76 -14.12 -6.40
CA ALA A 201 -3.49 -13.90 -7.83
C ALA A 201 -1.99 -13.80 -8.12
N TYR A 202 -1.23 -13.14 -7.25
CA TYR A 202 0.22 -13.06 -7.40
C TYR A 202 0.85 -14.45 -7.31
N GLU A 203 0.51 -15.24 -6.30
CA GLU A 203 1.03 -16.60 -6.12
C GLU A 203 0.64 -17.56 -7.26
N SER A 204 -0.53 -17.39 -7.90
CA SER A 204 -0.95 -18.24 -9.00
C SER A 204 -0.24 -17.95 -10.33
N ASP A 205 0.05 -16.67 -10.59
CA ASP A 205 0.41 -16.22 -11.93
C ASP A 205 1.92 -15.92 -12.07
N ILE A 206 2.54 -15.31 -11.05
CA ILE A 206 3.91 -14.75 -11.13
C ILE A 206 4.78 -15.03 -9.88
N GLY A 207 4.18 -15.49 -8.79
CA GLY A 207 4.75 -15.37 -7.44
C GLY A 207 5.84 -16.36 -7.06
N PHE A 208 6.18 -16.34 -5.77
CA PHE A 208 7.26 -17.12 -5.14
C PHE A 208 7.31 -18.54 -5.68
N SER A 209 8.46 -18.98 -6.21
CA SER A 209 8.66 -20.40 -6.49
C SER A 209 8.30 -21.19 -5.25
N GLN A 210 7.47 -22.23 -5.44
CA GLN A 210 7.07 -23.12 -4.36
C GLN A 210 8.33 -23.79 -3.81
N VAL A 211 8.93 -23.19 -2.79
CA VAL A 211 9.89 -23.88 -1.94
C VAL A 211 9.04 -24.67 -0.94
N ASP A 212 8.87 -25.96 -1.26
CA ASP A 212 8.33 -26.99 -0.37
C ASP A 212 9.01 -26.98 1.01
#